data_AF-A0A9N9VCJ8-F1
#
_entry.id   AF-A0A9N9VCJ8-F1
#
_cell.length_a   1.000
_cell.length_b   1.000
_cell.length_c   1.000
_cell.angle_alpha   90.00
_cell.angle_beta   90.00
_cell.angle_gamma   90.00
#
_symmetry.space_group_name_H-M   'P 1'
#
loop_
_entity.id
_entity.type
_entity.pdbx_description
1 polymer ?
#
loop_
_entity_poly.entity_id
_entity_poly.type
_entity_poly.pdbx_seq_one_letter_code
_entity_poly.pdbx_strand_id
1 'polypeptide(L)'
;MRFFNRTNHVANGHTNTHGNGHTPATTTTHGRRHHHDPYSMERRPSFGQWLKCTWLDIVTMIAMGAIGLGVYMAKPAPSRSFPVTFSDGEIVWPEFGYPLRKEIIPIWLAAFLASVVPIVIILLMQIRVRSFWDVNNAVIGLLYSLIVAAVFQVFLKWLIGGLRPHFLDVCKPDISLASDQGYNRKGFTNIYYTKEICTGDEKEINDSLESFPSGHTTAAFAGFIYLYLYLNAKLKVFSNYHPAMWKLIAVYAPVLGATLIGGALTIDEFHNWYDVVAGAVIGTVMAFSAYRMTYAAVWDWRFNHIPLNRSGAFMYQAEGGELFDAVFTRKGGWGAHGGIREKPHHNSAFHHSEQPTIPRKAVGGARGEDIV
;
A
#
# COMPACT_ATOMS: atom_id res chain seq x y z
N MET A 1 -27.80 10.08 -28.84
CA MET A 1 -28.96 9.16 -28.74
C MET A 1 -29.34 9.03 -27.27
N ARG A 2 -30.54 9.52 -26.94
CA ARG A 2 -31.15 9.54 -25.59
C ARG A 2 -31.51 8.12 -25.15
N PHE A 3 -31.28 7.74 -23.90
CA PHE A 3 -32.16 6.85 -23.12
C PHE A 3 -31.74 6.87 -21.64
N PHE A 4 -32.32 7.79 -20.86
CA PHE A 4 -32.46 7.65 -19.41
C PHE A 4 -33.70 8.42 -18.96
N ASN A 5 -34.79 7.71 -18.68
CA ASN A 5 -35.73 8.11 -17.64
C ASN A 5 -36.65 6.93 -17.32
N ARG A 6 -36.62 6.46 -16.07
CA ARG A 6 -37.71 5.69 -15.49
C ARG A 6 -37.92 6.17 -14.06
N THR A 7 -38.95 6.98 -13.91
CA THR A 7 -39.61 7.35 -12.65
C THR A 7 -40.48 6.19 -12.20
N ASN A 8 -40.36 5.77 -10.94
CA ASN A 8 -41.35 4.89 -10.31
C ASN A 8 -42.26 5.73 -9.41
N HIS A 9 -43.55 5.70 -9.72
CA HIS A 9 -44.64 6.16 -8.87
C HIS A 9 -44.76 5.24 -7.65
N VAL A 10 -44.91 5.84 -6.46
CA VAL A 10 -45.40 5.14 -5.26
C VAL A 10 -46.86 5.55 -5.07
N ALA A 11 -47.74 4.55 -5.00
CA ALA A 11 -49.16 4.72 -4.80
C ALA A 11 -49.50 5.02 -3.33
N ASN A 12 -50.33 6.03 -3.10
CA ASN A 12 -50.92 6.37 -1.82
C ASN A 12 -52.04 5.36 -1.47
N GLY A 13 -51.90 4.65 -0.35
CA GLY A 13 -52.97 3.91 0.30
C GLY A 13 -53.50 4.71 1.50
N HIS A 14 -54.72 5.21 1.40
CA HIS A 14 -55.48 5.79 2.52
C HIS A 14 -56.09 4.67 3.37
N THR A 15 -55.92 4.76 4.69
CA THR A 15 -56.86 4.19 5.66
C THR A 15 -57.02 5.17 6.82
N ASN A 16 -58.24 5.71 6.96
CA ASN A 16 -58.70 6.52 8.08
C ASN A 16 -59.09 5.62 9.25
N THR A 17 -58.63 5.95 10.46
CA THR A 17 -59.32 5.58 11.71
C THR A 17 -59.19 6.72 12.71
N HIS A 18 -60.34 7.23 13.14
CA HIS A 18 -60.51 8.26 14.18
C HIS A 18 -60.11 7.73 15.57
N GLY A 19 -59.47 8.58 16.37
CA GLY A 19 -59.26 8.38 17.80
C GLY A 19 -58.84 9.69 18.46
N ASN A 20 -59.78 10.34 19.15
CA ASN A 20 -59.55 11.56 19.94
C ASN A 20 -58.69 11.26 21.17
N GLY A 21 -57.62 12.03 21.36
CA GLY A 21 -56.83 12.04 22.58
C GLY A 21 -56.11 13.38 22.75
N HIS A 22 -56.60 14.21 23.66
CA HIS A 22 -55.94 15.44 24.10
C HIS A 22 -54.73 15.09 24.98
N THR A 23 -53.54 15.60 24.62
CA THR A 23 -52.40 15.81 25.54
C THR A 23 -51.47 16.91 24.98
N PRO A 24 -50.74 17.64 25.85
CA PRO A 24 -50.32 19.01 25.61
C PRO A 24 -49.07 19.14 24.73
N ALA A 25 -49.00 20.30 24.06
CA ALA A 25 -47.86 20.74 23.26
C ALA A 25 -46.57 20.74 24.10
N THR A 26 -45.69 19.78 23.80
CA THR A 26 -44.30 19.83 24.22
C THR A 26 -43.50 20.30 23.02
N THR A 27 -43.13 21.58 23.01
CA THR A 27 -42.29 22.18 22.00
C THR A 27 -40.86 21.65 22.15
N THR A 28 -40.59 20.46 21.63
CA THR A 28 -39.22 19.97 21.46
C THR A 28 -38.64 20.66 20.22
N THR A 29 -37.85 21.70 20.47
CA THR A 29 -36.93 22.31 19.51
C THR A 29 -35.96 21.23 19.02
N HIS A 30 -36.30 20.56 17.92
CA HIS A 30 -35.34 19.78 17.17
C HIS A 30 -34.32 20.75 16.58
N GLY A 31 -33.22 20.94 17.30
CA GLY A 31 -31.98 21.48 16.73
C GLY A 31 -31.65 20.63 15.50
N ARG A 32 -31.78 21.24 14.33
CA ARG A 32 -31.46 20.66 13.04
C ARG A 32 -29.95 20.47 12.99
N ARG A 33 -29.45 19.41 13.64
CA ARG A 33 -28.13 18.87 13.32
C ARG A 33 -28.21 18.47 11.86
N HIS A 34 -27.55 19.22 11.00
CA HIS A 34 -27.28 18.83 9.63
C HIS A 34 -26.49 17.52 9.67
N HIS A 35 -27.20 16.39 9.74
CA HIS A 35 -26.65 15.11 9.35
C HIS A 35 -26.31 15.25 7.87
N HIS A 36 -25.02 15.30 7.56
CA HIS A 36 -24.55 15.13 6.20
C HIS A 36 -25.03 13.75 5.76
N ASP A 37 -26.08 13.69 4.94
CA ASP A 37 -26.46 12.43 4.31
C ASP A 37 -25.23 11.88 3.56
N PRO A 38 -24.83 10.62 3.82
CA PRO A 38 -23.74 10.01 3.09
C PRO A 38 -24.06 10.06 1.59
N TYR A 39 -23.13 10.54 0.77
CA TYR A 39 -23.33 10.49 -0.68
C TYR A 39 -23.28 9.02 -1.13
N SER A 40 -24.17 8.66 -2.06
CA SER A 40 -24.16 7.32 -2.65
C SER A 40 -22.98 7.13 -3.58
N MET A 41 -22.31 5.98 -3.49
CA MET A 41 -21.21 5.58 -4.37
C MET A 41 -21.68 4.85 -5.64
N GLU A 42 -22.99 4.61 -5.80
CA GLU A 42 -23.55 4.03 -7.03
C GLU A 42 -23.56 5.03 -8.19
N ARG A 43 -23.63 6.33 -7.88
CA ARG A 43 -23.75 7.40 -8.87
C ARG A 43 -22.48 8.24 -8.92
N ARG A 44 -22.19 8.76 -10.10
CA ARG A 44 -21.11 9.74 -10.30
C ARG A 44 -21.47 11.04 -9.57
N PRO A 45 -20.58 11.60 -8.73
CA PRO A 45 -20.84 12.86 -8.05
C PRO A 45 -20.75 14.05 -9.01
N SER A 46 -21.36 15.16 -8.62
CA SER A 46 -21.01 16.47 -9.21
C SER A 46 -19.58 16.85 -8.83
N PHE A 47 -18.92 17.67 -9.65
CA PHE A 47 -17.55 18.13 -9.37
C PHE A 47 -17.44 18.81 -8.00
N GLY A 48 -18.40 19.68 -7.64
CA GLY A 48 -18.40 20.36 -6.35
C GLY A 48 -18.58 19.40 -5.16
N GLN A 49 -19.34 18.32 -5.32
CA GLN A 49 -19.52 17.30 -4.27
C GLN A 49 -18.25 16.46 -4.11
N TRP A 50 -17.63 16.03 -5.21
CA TRP A 50 -16.35 15.34 -5.19
C TRP A 50 -15.25 16.19 -4.53
N LEU A 51 -15.16 17.46 -4.89
CA LEU A 51 -14.18 18.38 -4.32
C LEU A 51 -14.42 18.57 -2.82
N LYS A 52 -15.66 18.78 -2.38
CA LYS A 52 -16.00 18.87 -0.94
C LYS A 52 -15.57 17.63 -0.14
N CYS A 53 -15.60 16.45 -0.75
CA CYS A 53 -15.20 15.21 -0.08
C CYS A 53 -13.68 14.97 -0.09
N THR A 54 -12.94 15.58 -1.03
CA THR A 54 -11.53 15.21 -1.33
C THR A 54 -10.54 16.36 -1.13
N TRP A 55 -11.01 17.60 -0.98
CA TRP A 55 -10.15 18.79 -0.96
C TRP A 55 -9.07 18.73 0.13
N LEU A 56 -9.41 18.22 1.32
CA LEU A 56 -8.47 18.12 2.43
C LEU A 56 -7.30 17.20 2.07
N ASP A 57 -7.57 16.08 1.40
CA ASP A 57 -6.53 15.17 0.93
C ASP A 57 -5.64 15.82 -0.11
N ILE A 58 -6.22 16.57 -1.06
CA ILE A 58 -5.45 17.28 -2.09
C ILE A 58 -4.48 18.26 -1.42
N VAL A 59 -4.98 19.05 -0.46
CA VAL A 59 -4.15 20.00 0.28
C VAL A 59 -3.07 19.28 1.08
N THR A 60 -3.41 18.21 1.81
CA THR A 60 -2.44 17.43 2.58
C THR A 60 -1.40 16.76 1.69
N MET A 61 -1.79 16.20 0.54
CA MET A 61 -0.86 15.60 -0.42
C MET A 61 0.10 16.64 -1.01
N ILE A 62 -0.38 17.83 -1.34
CA ILE A 62 0.46 18.94 -1.82
C ILE A 62 1.44 19.38 -0.72
N ALA A 63 0.96 19.56 0.51
CA ALA A 63 1.80 19.94 1.65
C ALA A 63 2.89 18.90 1.93
N MET A 64 2.53 17.62 1.95
CA MET A 64 3.47 16.52 2.14
C MET A 64 4.48 16.42 0.99
N GLY A 65 4.05 16.63 -0.26
CA GLY A 65 4.94 16.69 -1.41
C GLY A 65 5.94 17.86 -1.31
N ALA A 66 5.49 19.03 -0.88
CA ALA A 66 6.35 20.20 -0.67
C ALA A 66 7.37 19.95 0.46
N ILE A 67 6.95 19.35 1.58
CA ILE A 67 7.84 18.97 2.68
C ILE A 67 8.88 17.95 2.19
N GLY A 68 8.44 16.90 1.50
CA GLY A 68 9.34 15.88 0.95
C GLY A 68 10.37 16.46 -0.01
N LEU A 69 9.95 17.34 -0.93
CA LEU A 69 10.86 18.02 -1.85
C LEU A 69 11.84 18.94 -1.11
N GLY A 70 11.38 19.68 -0.10
CA GLY A 70 12.23 20.54 0.72
C GLY A 70 13.33 19.76 1.44
N VAL A 71 13.00 18.61 2.03
CA VAL A 71 13.98 17.73 2.68
C VAL A 71 14.92 17.09 1.64
N TYR A 72 14.41 16.68 0.49
CA TYR A 72 15.23 16.10 -0.60
C TYR A 72 16.26 17.09 -1.19
N MET A 73 15.97 18.39 -1.15
CA MET A 73 16.87 19.43 -1.63
C MET A 73 17.85 19.92 -0.55
N ALA A 74 17.69 19.51 0.70
CA ALA A 74 18.58 19.90 1.80
C ALA A 74 19.92 19.17 1.68
N LYS A 75 21.00 19.80 2.19
CA LYS A 75 22.29 19.11 2.31
C LYS A 75 22.18 17.95 3.31
N PRO A 76 22.92 16.84 3.12
CA PRO A 76 22.91 15.71 4.04
C PRO A 76 23.21 16.17 5.48
N ALA A 77 22.38 15.75 6.44
CA ALA A 77 22.54 16.14 7.85
C ALA A 77 23.72 15.44 8.56
N PRO A 78 23.98 14.14 8.38
CA PRO A 78 25.05 13.44 9.11
C PRO A 78 26.42 13.54 8.42
N SER A 79 27.49 13.62 9.22
CA SER A 79 28.86 13.30 8.80
C SER A 79 29.19 11.87 9.26
N ARG A 80 28.97 10.89 8.38
CA ARG A 80 29.33 9.50 8.65
C ARG A 80 30.84 9.34 8.52
N SER A 81 31.45 8.67 9.49
CA SER A 81 32.87 8.32 9.39
C SER A 81 33.07 7.08 8.52
N PHE A 82 34.14 7.07 7.73
CA PHE A 82 34.52 5.96 6.85
C PHE A 82 36.03 5.73 6.93
N PRO A 83 36.50 4.47 6.85
CA PRO A 83 37.90 4.16 6.74
C PRO A 83 38.39 4.25 5.29
N VAL A 84 39.68 4.53 5.10
CA VAL A 84 40.30 4.63 3.77
C VAL A 84 41.23 3.44 3.53
N THR A 85 42.39 3.43 4.19
CA THR A 85 43.39 2.37 4.05
C THR A 85 43.92 1.90 5.41
N PHE A 86 44.37 0.65 5.45
CA PHE A 86 45.15 0.09 6.53
C PHE A 86 46.61 0.58 6.46
N SER A 87 47.41 0.29 7.50
CA SER A 87 48.83 0.67 7.57
C SER A 87 49.70 0.02 6.49
N ASP A 88 49.25 -1.09 5.89
CA ASP A 88 49.89 -1.79 4.77
C ASP A 88 49.49 -1.22 3.39
N GLY A 89 48.56 -0.27 3.35
CA GLY A 89 48.06 0.37 2.13
C GLY A 89 46.84 -0.31 1.50
N GLU A 90 46.31 -1.40 2.08
CA GLU A 90 45.09 -2.04 1.59
C GLU A 90 43.84 -1.21 1.92
N ILE A 91 42.84 -1.23 1.03
CA ILE A 91 41.56 -0.53 1.25
C ILE A 91 40.74 -1.28 2.30
N VAL A 92 40.25 -0.56 3.31
CA VAL A 92 39.53 -1.17 4.44
C VAL A 92 38.17 -1.72 4.03
N TRP A 93 37.42 -0.98 3.22
CA TRP A 93 36.11 -1.38 2.69
C TRP A 93 36.10 -1.38 1.16
N PRO A 94 36.62 -2.44 0.51
CA PRO A 94 36.61 -2.57 -0.94
C PRO A 94 35.21 -2.48 -1.56
N GLU A 95 34.16 -2.83 -0.81
CA GLU A 95 32.76 -2.74 -1.24
C GLU A 95 32.28 -1.31 -1.51
N PHE A 96 32.98 -0.28 -1.01
CA PHE A 96 32.71 1.12 -1.31
C PHE A 96 33.71 1.72 -2.32
N GLY A 97 34.54 0.88 -2.94
CA GLY A 97 35.56 1.25 -3.92
C GLY A 97 35.18 0.96 -5.37
N TYR A 98 33.91 0.67 -5.67
CA TYR A 98 33.48 0.48 -7.06
C TYR A 98 33.54 1.79 -7.85
N PRO A 99 33.75 1.74 -9.18
CA PRO A 99 33.74 2.95 -10.00
C PRO A 99 32.33 3.53 -10.09
N LEU A 100 32.21 4.86 -10.17
CA LEU A 100 30.94 5.52 -10.47
C LEU A 100 30.43 5.07 -11.85
N ARG A 101 29.19 4.57 -11.89
CA ARG A 101 28.50 4.16 -13.12
C ARG A 101 27.33 5.09 -13.43
N LYS A 102 26.66 4.84 -14.56
CA LYS A 102 25.38 5.49 -14.88
C LYS A 102 24.24 4.64 -14.33
N GLU A 103 23.28 5.29 -13.68
CA GLU A 103 22.04 4.63 -13.24
C GLU A 103 21.36 3.95 -14.44
N ILE A 104 21.01 2.67 -14.30
CA ILE A 104 20.26 1.95 -15.34
C ILE A 104 18.84 2.49 -15.42
N ILE A 105 18.25 2.79 -14.25
CA ILE A 105 16.90 3.34 -14.12
C ILE A 105 16.99 4.59 -13.24
N PRO A 106 16.90 5.79 -13.82
CA PRO A 106 16.96 7.02 -13.02
C PRO A 106 15.69 7.20 -12.18
N ILE A 107 15.81 7.96 -11.08
CA ILE A 107 14.76 8.06 -10.05
C ILE A 107 13.44 8.61 -10.60
N TRP A 108 13.50 9.59 -11.50
CA TRP A 108 12.32 10.15 -12.13
C TRP A 108 11.56 9.10 -12.95
N LEU A 109 12.29 8.20 -13.62
CA LEU A 109 11.69 7.13 -14.41
C LEU A 109 11.08 6.06 -13.50
N ALA A 110 11.76 5.67 -12.42
CA ALA A 110 11.20 4.74 -11.45
C ALA A 110 9.90 5.27 -10.83
N ALA A 111 9.87 6.55 -10.40
CA ALA A 111 8.68 7.20 -9.86
C ALA A 111 7.56 7.36 -10.90
N PHE A 112 7.92 7.69 -12.15
CA PHE A 112 6.98 7.76 -13.26
C PHE A 112 6.33 6.40 -13.54
N LEU A 113 7.11 5.32 -13.63
CA LEU A 113 6.59 3.97 -13.85
C LEU A 113 5.71 3.51 -12.68
N ALA A 114 6.15 3.75 -11.45
CA ALA A 114 5.42 3.38 -10.23
C ALA A 114 4.07 4.10 -10.07
N SER A 115 3.88 5.25 -10.72
CA SER A 115 2.61 6.00 -10.71
C SER A 115 1.76 5.72 -11.96
N VAL A 116 2.34 5.86 -13.15
CA VAL A 116 1.59 5.80 -14.41
C VAL A 116 1.13 4.39 -14.74
N VAL A 117 1.96 3.37 -14.55
CA VAL A 117 1.58 1.99 -14.89
C VAL A 117 0.38 1.53 -14.05
N PRO A 118 0.34 1.72 -12.72
CA PRO A 118 -0.86 1.41 -11.95
C PRO A 118 -2.09 2.21 -12.38
N ILE A 119 -1.96 3.53 -12.64
CA ILE A 119 -3.09 4.36 -13.09
C ILE A 119 -3.67 3.83 -14.40
N VAL A 120 -2.83 3.53 -15.39
CA VAL A 120 -3.27 2.98 -16.68
C VAL A 120 -4.02 1.65 -16.46
N ILE A 121 -3.49 0.75 -15.63
CA ILE A 121 -4.13 -0.55 -15.37
C ILE A 121 -5.46 -0.37 -14.61
N ILE A 122 -5.53 0.53 -13.63
CA ILE A 122 -6.77 0.90 -12.92
C ILE A 122 -7.83 1.38 -13.92
N LEU A 123 -7.46 2.24 -14.87
CA LEU A 123 -8.36 2.74 -15.90
C LEU A 123 -8.81 1.62 -16.86
N LEU A 124 -7.91 0.72 -17.25
CA LEU A 124 -8.26 -0.45 -18.07
C LEU A 124 -9.26 -1.39 -17.37
N MET A 125 -9.16 -1.56 -16.04
CA MET A 125 -10.12 -2.37 -15.27
C MET A 125 -11.55 -1.80 -15.31
N GLN A 126 -11.71 -0.49 -15.58
CA GLN A 126 -13.02 0.15 -15.67
C GLN A 126 -13.84 -0.27 -16.89
N ILE A 127 -13.24 -0.94 -17.88
CA ILE A 127 -13.97 -1.56 -18.98
C ILE A 127 -15.09 -2.48 -18.44
N ARG A 128 -14.83 -3.16 -17.31
CA ARG A 128 -15.77 -4.08 -16.65
C ARG A 128 -16.26 -3.59 -15.28
N VAL A 129 -15.46 -2.87 -14.50
CA VAL A 129 -15.85 -2.39 -13.16
C VAL A 129 -16.83 -1.21 -13.24
N ARG A 130 -16.61 -0.27 -14.18
CA ARG A 130 -17.51 0.87 -14.49
C ARG A 130 -17.95 1.69 -13.29
N SER A 131 -17.04 2.03 -12.38
CA SER A 131 -17.34 2.86 -11.21
C SER A 131 -16.38 4.04 -11.08
N PHE A 132 -16.94 5.26 -11.02
CA PHE A 132 -16.16 6.47 -10.76
C PHE A 132 -15.47 6.40 -9.40
N TRP A 133 -16.19 5.95 -8.37
CA TRP A 133 -15.67 5.89 -7.01
C TRP A 133 -14.61 4.82 -6.83
N ASP A 134 -14.66 3.74 -7.63
CA ASP A 134 -13.55 2.79 -7.67
C ASP A 134 -12.27 3.44 -8.23
N VAL A 135 -12.34 4.11 -9.38
CA VAL A 135 -11.18 4.84 -9.94
C VAL A 135 -10.66 5.87 -8.96
N ASN A 136 -11.56 6.68 -8.40
CA ASN A 136 -11.21 7.75 -7.49
C ASN A 136 -10.45 7.21 -6.27
N ASN A 137 -10.99 6.20 -5.59
CA ASN A 137 -10.34 5.61 -4.42
C ASN A 137 -9.06 4.86 -4.80
N ALA A 138 -9.04 4.15 -5.94
CA ALA A 138 -7.84 3.47 -6.43
C ALA A 138 -6.69 4.45 -6.69
N VAL A 139 -6.95 5.55 -7.41
CA VAL A 139 -5.93 6.55 -7.75
C VAL A 139 -5.51 7.34 -6.51
N ILE A 140 -6.44 7.78 -5.67
CA ILE A 140 -6.11 8.50 -4.44
C ILE A 140 -5.29 7.62 -3.49
N GLY A 141 -5.68 6.36 -3.29
CA GLY A 141 -4.93 5.43 -2.45
C GLY A 141 -3.53 5.14 -2.99
N LEU A 142 -3.37 5.08 -4.32
CA LEU A 142 -2.04 4.98 -4.94
C LEU A 142 -1.18 6.21 -4.63
N LEU A 143 -1.75 7.41 -4.75
CA LEU A 143 -1.05 8.65 -4.41
C LEU A 143 -0.68 8.73 -2.93
N TYR A 144 -1.57 8.29 -2.02
CA TYR A 144 -1.24 8.16 -0.61
C TYR A 144 -0.04 7.23 -0.39
N SER A 145 -0.06 6.05 -1.01
CA SER A 145 1.05 5.08 -0.94
C SER A 145 2.37 5.73 -1.35
N LEU A 146 2.39 6.35 -2.53
CA LEU A 146 3.60 6.95 -3.09
C LEU A 146 4.11 8.14 -2.28
N ILE A 147 3.22 9.07 -1.91
CA ILE A 147 3.61 10.31 -1.21
C ILE A 147 4.09 10.00 0.20
N VAL A 148 3.36 9.17 0.96
CA VAL A 148 3.75 8.83 2.33
C VAL A 148 5.04 8.02 2.32
N ALA A 149 5.21 7.07 1.38
CA ALA A 149 6.44 6.30 1.25
C ALA A 149 7.64 7.20 0.89
N ALA A 150 7.48 8.11 -0.07
CA ALA A 150 8.52 9.05 -0.48
C ALA A 150 8.94 9.96 0.67
N VAL A 151 7.99 10.58 1.36
CA VAL A 151 8.30 11.48 2.49
C VAL A 151 9.01 10.70 3.60
N PHE A 152 8.48 9.54 4.00
CA PHE A 152 9.08 8.72 5.05
C PHE A 152 10.53 8.32 4.69
N GLN A 153 10.75 7.86 3.46
CA GLN A 153 12.09 7.48 2.99
C GLN A 153 13.03 8.68 2.91
N VAL A 154 12.59 9.83 2.40
CA VAL A 154 13.43 11.03 2.27
C VAL A 154 13.88 11.52 3.66
N PHE A 155 13.03 11.47 4.67
CA PHE A 155 13.46 11.78 6.05
C PHE A 155 14.54 10.83 6.56
N LEU A 156 14.39 9.51 6.34
CA LEU A 156 15.42 8.55 6.73
C LEU A 156 16.72 8.77 5.96
N LYS A 157 16.63 9.04 4.66
CA LYS A 157 17.79 9.30 3.80
C LYS A 157 18.55 10.53 4.25
N TRP A 158 17.84 11.61 4.53
CA TRP A 158 18.44 12.87 4.96
C TRP A 158 19.05 12.79 6.37
N LEU A 159 18.39 12.12 7.32
CA LEU A 159 18.82 12.05 8.72
C LEU A 159 19.87 10.97 9.01
N ILE A 160 19.81 9.83 8.31
CA ILE A 160 20.65 8.66 8.58
C ILE A 160 21.72 8.51 7.51
N GLY A 161 21.34 8.58 6.24
CA GLY A 161 22.23 8.38 5.10
C GLY A 161 22.91 7.00 5.06
N GLY A 162 23.80 6.82 4.10
CA GLY A 162 24.58 5.61 3.92
C GLY A 162 25.58 5.75 2.78
N LEU A 163 26.69 5.03 2.85
CA LEU A 163 27.69 5.06 1.78
C LEU A 163 27.21 4.24 0.59
N ARG A 164 27.27 4.82 -0.61
CA ARG A 164 27.06 4.07 -1.85
C ARG A 164 28.27 3.19 -2.17
N PRO A 165 28.09 2.07 -2.88
CA PRO A 165 29.20 1.21 -3.31
C PRO A 165 30.31 1.93 -4.12
N HIS A 166 30.02 3.08 -4.73
CA HIS A 166 31.02 3.90 -5.43
C HIS A 166 31.57 5.10 -4.64
N PHE A 167 31.32 5.18 -3.34
CA PHE A 167 31.64 6.34 -2.51
C PHE A 167 33.12 6.74 -2.55
N LEU A 168 34.07 5.80 -2.48
CA LEU A 168 35.49 6.13 -2.43
C LEU A 168 36.00 6.69 -3.77
N ASP A 169 35.44 6.23 -4.90
CA ASP A 169 35.78 6.73 -6.24
C ASP A 169 35.40 8.20 -6.42
N VAL A 170 34.23 8.60 -5.89
CA VAL A 170 33.78 10.00 -5.94
C VAL A 170 34.40 10.85 -4.84
N CYS A 171 34.66 10.29 -3.64
CA CYS A 171 35.28 11.02 -2.54
C CYS A 171 36.71 11.47 -2.90
N LYS A 172 37.51 10.60 -3.54
CA LYS A 172 38.94 10.85 -3.82
C LYS A 172 39.67 11.32 -2.54
N PRO A 173 39.76 10.44 -1.52
CA PRO A 173 40.22 10.83 -0.20
C PRO A 173 41.68 11.30 -0.21
N ASP A 174 41.94 12.47 0.35
CA ASP A 174 43.28 12.99 0.66
C ASP A 174 43.46 13.09 2.17
N ILE A 175 44.20 12.14 2.73
CA ILE A 175 44.45 12.03 4.18
C ILE A 175 45.21 13.25 4.71
N SER A 176 45.93 14.01 3.87
CA SER A 176 46.62 15.22 4.31
C SER A 176 45.68 16.35 4.73
N LEU A 177 44.42 16.30 4.28
CA LEU A 177 43.36 17.24 4.66
C LEU A 177 42.69 16.89 6.00
N ALA A 178 43.09 15.76 6.61
CA ALA A 178 42.57 15.34 7.91
C ALA A 178 42.86 16.39 8.99
N SER A 179 41.82 16.86 9.66
CA SER A 179 41.95 17.73 10.84
C SER A 179 41.79 16.91 12.12
N ASP A 180 42.35 17.38 13.24
CA ASP A 180 42.14 16.74 14.55
C ASP A 180 40.76 17.05 15.17
N GLN A 181 39.91 17.80 14.47
CA GLN A 181 38.59 18.21 14.91
C GLN A 181 37.52 17.15 14.56
N GLY A 182 36.53 17.01 15.44
CA GLY A 182 35.41 16.10 15.23
C GLY A 182 35.83 14.63 15.20
N TYR A 183 35.26 13.88 14.23
CA TYR A 183 35.48 12.44 14.06
C TYR A 183 36.56 12.09 13.01
N ASN A 184 37.34 13.08 12.60
CA ASN A 184 38.40 12.89 11.62
C ASN A 184 39.66 12.32 12.29
N ARG A 185 40.27 11.31 11.67
CA ARG A 185 41.40 10.53 12.18
C ARG A 185 41.14 9.96 13.60
N LYS A 186 39.95 9.39 13.80
CA LYS A 186 39.51 8.77 15.07
C LYS A 186 39.23 7.27 14.92
N GLY A 187 38.76 6.65 15.99
CA GLY A 187 38.38 5.23 16.04
C GLY A 187 39.58 4.28 16.20
N PHE A 188 39.33 2.98 16.05
CA PHE A 188 40.36 1.96 16.17
C PHE A 188 41.50 2.24 15.18
N THR A 189 42.75 2.31 15.65
CA THR A 189 43.94 2.64 14.85
C THR A 189 43.91 4.00 14.12
N ASN A 190 43.01 4.93 14.49
CA ASN A 190 42.85 6.26 13.89
C ASN A 190 42.56 6.26 12.37
N ILE A 191 41.94 5.21 11.86
CA ILE A 191 41.70 5.02 10.42
C ILE A 191 40.37 5.60 9.92
N TYR A 192 39.53 6.15 10.80
CA TYR A 192 38.23 6.69 10.40
C TYR A 192 38.32 8.19 10.13
N TYR A 193 37.82 8.59 8.96
CA TYR A 193 37.79 9.94 8.45
C TYR A 193 36.37 10.37 8.15
N THR A 194 36.17 11.67 7.98
CA THR A 194 34.89 12.28 7.63
C THR A 194 35.02 13.02 6.29
N LYS A 195 33.91 13.48 5.72
CA LYS A 195 33.85 14.00 4.34
C LYS A 195 34.82 15.15 4.01
N GLU A 196 35.42 15.79 5.00
CA GLU A 196 36.36 16.90 4.84
C GLU A 196 37.67 16.47 4.13
N ILE A 197 37.96 15.17 4.09
CA ILE A 197 39.10 14.64 3.33
C ILE A 197 38.79 14.40 1.85
N CYS A 198 37.53 14.50 1.43
CA CYS A 198 37.14 14.25 0.05
C CYS A 198 37.48 15.45 -0.83
N THR A 199 38.07 15.20 -2.01
CA THR A 199 38.49 16.23 -2.98
C THR A 199 37.70 16.21 -4.29
N GLY A 200 36.76 15.27 -4.44
CA GLY A 200 35.87 15.17 -5.59
C GLY A 200 34.77 16.23 -5.67
N ASP A 201 33.81 16.01 -6.56
CA ASP A 201 32.67 16.92 -6.74
C ASP A 201 31.71 16.88 -5.55
N GLU A 202 31.39 18.06 -4.96
CA GLU A 202 30.57 18.15 -3.73
C GLU A 202 29.18 17.52 -3.92
N LYS A 203 28.60 17.60 -5.12
CA LYS A 203 27.27 17.05 -5.39
C LYS A 203 27.30 15.54 -5.45
N GLU A 204 28.30 14.96 -6.13
CA GLU A 204 28.49 13.51 -6.17
C GLU A 204 28.86 12.93 -4.80
N ILE A 205 29.66 13.65 -4.01
CA ILE A 205 29.99 13.29 -2.62
C ILE A 205 28.72 13.28 -1.76
N ASN A 206 27.92 14.35 -1.80
CA ASN A 206 26.70 14.41 -1.00
C ASN A 206 25.69 13.31 -1.41
N ASP A 207 25.53 13.06 -2.72
CA ASP A 207 24.64 12.02 -3.22
C ASP A 207 25.09 10.60 -2.79
N SER A 208 26.41 10.35 -2.80
CA SER A 208 27.01 9.08 -2.38
C SER A 208 27.02 8.84 -0.86
N LEU A 209 26.79 9.88 -0.05
CA LEU A 209 26.52 9.77 1.39
C LEU A 209 25.05 9.47 1.73
N GLU A 210 24.16 9.52 0.73
CA GLU A 210 22.71 9.35 0.88
C GLU A 210 22.21 8.05 0.24
N SER A 211 22.87 6.92 0.51
CA SER A 211 22.43 5.62 -0.02
C SER A 211 21.20 5.05 0.70
N PHE A 212 21.17 5.05 2.03
CA PHE A 212 20.10 4.39 2.78
C PHE A 212 18.92 5.33 3.06
N PRO A 213 17.65 4.92 2.88
CA PRO A 213 17.18 3.79 2.09
C PRO A 213 17.03 4.17 0.61
N SER A 214 16.88 3.16 -0.26
CA SER A 214 16.68 3.38 -1.70
C SER A 214 15.35 4.05 -2.02
N GLY A 215 15.39 5.25 -2.59
CA GLY A 215 14.21 5.98 -3.07
C GLY A 215 13.55 5.32 -4.29
N HIS A 216 14.37 4.82 -5.23
CA HIS A 216 13.92 4.04 -6.39
C HIS A 216 13.08 2.84 -5.98
N THR A 217 13.64 2.02 -5.07
CA THR A 217 12.98 0.80 -4.60
C THR A 217 11.73 1.14 -3.79
N THR A 218 11.79 2.17 -2.95
CA THR A 218 10.63 2.65 -2.18
C THR A 218 9.47 3.04 -3.09
N ALA A 219 9.73 3.87 -4.10
CA ALA A 219 8.69 4.29 -5.05
C ALA A 219 8.12 3.10 -5.83
N ALA A 220 8.99 2.22 -6.35
CA ALA A 220 8.60 1.04 -7.10
C ALA A 220 7.71 0.09 -6.28
N PHE A 221 8.12 -0.24 -5.04
CA PHE A 221 7.31 -1.09 -4.17
C PHE A 221 6.02 -0.39 -3.72
N ALA A 222 6.04 0.89 -3.39
CA ALA A 222 4.83 1.64 -3.02
C ALA A 222 3.76 1.62 -4.13
N GLY A 223 4.16 1.82 -5.39
CA GLY A 223 3.24 1.80 -6.53
C GLY A 223 2.84 0.39 -6.96
N PHE A 224 3.79 -0.53 -7.10
CA PHE A 224 3.53 -1.85 -7.65
C PHE A 224 2.96 -2.85 -6.65
N ILE A 225 3.26 -2.74 -5.35
CA ILE A 225 2.53 -3.52 -4.33
C ILE A 225 1.08 -3.02 -4.22
N TYR A 226 0.84 -1.72 -4.31
CA TYR A 226 -0.52 -1.20 -4.34
C TYR A 226 -1.30 -1.76 -5.54
N LEU A 227 -0.66 -1.80 -6.72
CA LEU A 227 -1.22 -2.43 -7.91
C LEU A 227 -1.47 -3.94 -7.71
N TYR A 228 -0.55 -4.67 -7.09
CA TYR A 228 -0.73 -6.09 -6.74
C TYR A 228 -2.00 -6.29 -5.89
N LEU A 229 -2.20 -5.46 -4.86
CA LEU A 229 -3.39 -5.52 -3.99
C LEU A 229 -4.67 -5.23 -4.79
N TYR A 230 -4.66 -4.17 -5.60
CA TYR A 230 -5.79 -3.80 -6.46
C TYR A 230 -6.15 -4.91 -7.46
N LEU A 231 -5.15 -5.49 -8.14
CA LEU A 231 -5.35 -6.57 -9.09
C LEU A 231 -5.91 -7.82 -8.42
N ASN A 232 -5.39 -8.21 -7.25
CA ASN A 232 -5.94 -9.32 -6.48
C ASN A 232 -7.43 -9.10 -6.17
N ALA A 233 -7.78 -7.90 -5.71
CA ALA A 233 -9.16 -7.56 -5.36
C ALA A 233 -10.11 -7.57 -6.57
N LYS A 234 -9.71 -6.98 -7.70
CA LYS A 234 -10.57 -6.87 -8.90
C LYS A 234 -10.64 -8.16 -9.71
N LEU A 235 -9.55 -8.92 -9.79
CA LEU A 235 -9.51 -10.19 -10.50
C LEU A 235 -9.99 -11.36 -9.64
N LYS A 236 -10.06 -11.16 -8.32
CA LYS A 236 -10.41 -12.18 -7.31
C LYS A 236 -9.52 -13.41 -7.47
N VAL A 237 -8.21 -13.20 -7.34
CA VAL A 237 -7.20 -14.27 -7.48
C VAL A 237 -7.19 -15.14 -6.22
N PHE A 238 -7.05 -14.53 -5.05
CA PHE A 238 -7.14 -15.24 -3.76
C PHE A 238 -8.55 -15.10 -3.20
N SER A 239 -9.50 -15.81 -3.78
CA SER A 239 -10.90 -15.81 -3.34
C SER A 239 -11.45 -17.24 -3.25
N ASN A 240 -12.72 -17.39 -2.87
CA ASN A 240 -13.39 -18.67 -2.66
C ASN A 240 -13.72 -19.45 -3.96
N TYR A 241 -12.88 -19.36 -4.99
CA TYR A 241 -12.98 -20.20 -6.19
C TYR A 241 -11.60 -20.38 -6.83
N HIS A 242 -11.49 -21.29 -7.79
CA HIS A 242 -10.24 -21.59 -8.51
C HIS A 242 -10.09 -20.70 -9.77
N PRO A 243 -9.26 -19.63 -9.74
CA PRO A 243 -9.01 -18.78 -10.90
C PRO A 243 -8.09 -19.44 -11.94
N ALA A 244 -8.07 -18.89 -13.16
CA ALA A 244 -7.09 -19.29 -14.17
C ALA A 244 -5.69 -18.72 -13.86
N MET A 245 -4.64 -19.48 -14.17
CA MET A 245 -3.23 -19.17 -13.85
C MET A 245 -2.76 -17.80 -14.37
N TRP A 246 -3.25 -17.34 -15.52
CA TRP A 246 -2.86 -16.03 -16.06
C TRP A 246 -3.14 -14.87 -15.09
N LYS A 247 -4.15 -14.99 -14.22
CA LYS A 247 -4.45 -13.98 -13.21
C LYS A 247 -3.36 -13.91 -12.13
N LEU A 248 -2.76 -15.05 -11.80
CA LEU A 248 -1.62 -15.11 -10.87
C LEU A 248 -0.42 -14.38 -11.47
N ILE A 249 -0.12 -14.65 -12.75
CA ILE A 249 0.95 -13.96 -13.49
C ILE A 249 0.70 -12.45 -13.52
N ALA A 250 -0.52 -12.02 -13.87
CA ALA A 250 -0.89 -10.61 -13.90
C ALA A 250 -0.75 -9.92 -12.53
N VAL A 251 -1.13 -10.61 -11.44
CA VAL A 251 -1.02 -10.09 -10.07
C VAL A 251 0.45 -9.94 -9.63
N TYR A 252 1.33 -10.89 -9.96
CA TYR A 252 2.74 -10.84 -9.55
C TYR A 252 3.67 -10.07 -10.50
N ALA A 253 3.26 -9.78 -11.73
CA ALA A 253 4.07 -9.01 -12.68
C ALA A 253 4.55 -7.63 -12.13
N PRO A 254 3.71 -6.84 -11.43
CA PRO A 254 4.17 -5.61 -10.77
C PRO A 254 5.25 -5.85 -9.71
N VAL A 255 5.14 -6.94 -8.92
CA VAL A 255 6.13 -7.30 -7.88
C VAL A 255 7.47 -7.65 -8.52
N LEU A 256 7.44 -8.41 -9.62
CA LEU A 256 8.64 -8.69 -10.42
C LEU A 256 9.25 -7.38 -10.95
N GLY A 257 8.43 -6.48 -11.49
CA GLY A 257 8.89 -5.16 -11.95
C GLY A 257 9.57 -4.35 -10.85
N ALA A 258 8.99 -4.31 -9.64
CA ALA A 258 9.58 -3.62 -8.49
C ALA A 258 10.93 -4.23 -8.08
N THR A 259 11.00 -5.56 -8.09
CA THR A 259 12.21 -6.31 -7.73
C THR A 259 13.32 -6.09 -8.76
N LEU A 260 12.99 -6.04 -10.05
CA LEU A 260 13.95 -5.74 -11.11
C LEU A 260 14.47 -4.30 -11.04
N ILE A 261 13.61 -3.32 -10.71
CA ILE A 261 14.06 -1.95 -10.47
C ILE A 261 15.03 -1.90 -9.28
N GLY A 262 14.67 -2.53 -8.15
CA GLY A 262 15.55 -2.57 -6.98
C GLY A 262 16.87 -3.30 -7.24
N GLY A 263 16.83 -4.43 -7.93
CA GLY A 263 18.01 -5.21 -8.29
C GLY A 263 18.93 -4.52 -9.30
N ALA A 264 18.40 -3.68 -10.19
CA ALA A 264 19.24 -2.89 -11.10
C ALA A 264 20.21 -1.96 -10.34
N LEU A 265 19.79 -1.47 -9.17
CA LEU A 265 20.57 -0.53 -8.35
C LEU A 265 21.80 -1.17 -7.68
N THR A 266 21.80 -2.50 -7.56
CA THR A 266 22.97 -3.25 -7.10
C THR A 266 23.90 -3.60 -8.26
N ILE A 267 23.44 -3.50 -9.51
CA ILE A 267 24.25 -3.74 -10.71
C ILE A 267 24.98 -2.45 -11.12
N ASP A 268 24.31 -1.30 -11.00
CA ASP A 268 24.92 0.01 -11.29
C ASP A 268 25.65 0.62 -10.08
N GLU A 269 25.71 -0.08 -8.95
CA GLU A 269 26.47 0.30 -7.76
C GLU A 269 25.95 1.58 -7.07
N PHE A 270 24.67 1.92 -7.24
CA PHE A 270 24.04 3.05 -6.54
C PHE A 270 23.52 2.68 -5.15
N HIS A 271 23.24 1.41 -4.90
CA HIS A 271 22.71 0.94 -3.63
C HIS A 271 23.26 -0.42 -3.22
N ASN A 272 23.45 -0.59 -1.91
CA ASN A 272 23.67 -1.90 -1.31
C ASN A 272 22.34 -2.67 -1.27
N TRP A 273 22.42 -3.99 -1.21
CA TRP A 273 21.22 -4.84 -1.14
C TRP A 273 20.32 -4.51 0.06
N TYR A 274 20.88 -4.05 1.19
CA TYR A 274 20.10 -3.67 2.36
C TYR A 274 19.35 -2.34 2.18
N ASP A 275 19.86 -1.42 1.35
CA ASP A 275 19.17 -0.18 1.00
C ASP A 275 17.92 -0.48 0.17
N VAL A 276 18.04 -1.47 -0.73
CA VAL A 276 16.96 -2.00 -1.56
C VAL A 276 15.91 -2.69 -0.68
N VAL A 277 16.32 -3.59 0.22
CA VAL A 277 15.39 -4.27 1.14
C VAL A 277 14.65 -3.27 2.03
N ALA A 278 15.34 -2.30 2.62
CA ALA A 278 14.71 -1.28 3.45
C ALA A 278 13.70 -0.44 2.65
N GLY A 279 14.05 -0.03 1.43
CA GLY A 279 13.13 0.67 0.53
C GLY A 279 11.91 -0.18 0.18
N ALA A 280 12.10 -1.46 -0.12
CA ALA A 280 11.02 -2.41 -0.41
C ALA A 280 10.06 -2.57 0.78
N VAL A 281 10.59 -2.64 2.00
CA VAL A 281 9.79 -2.71 3.24
C VAL A 281 8.97 -1.43 3.41
N ILE A 282 9.58 -0.25 3.30
CA ILE A 282 8.88 1.04 3.44
C ILE A 282 7.75 1.13 2.41
N GLY A 283 8.06 0.91 1.13
CA GLY A 283 7.07 0.98 0.05
C GLY A 283 5.91 -0.01 0.25
N THR A 284 6.22 -1.25 0.66
CA THR A 284 5.20 -2.28 0.94
C THR A 284 4.30 -1.86 2.09
N VAL A 285 4.85 -1.43 3.23
CA VAL A 285 4.06 -1.02 4.41
C VAL A 285 3.10 0.13 4.06
N MET A 286 3.57 1.12 3.31
CA MET A 286 2.74 2.25 2.90
C MET A 286 1.67 1.84 1.88
N ALA A 287 1.98 0.92 0.96
CA ALA A 287 1.00 0.38 0.02
C ALA A 287 -0.14 -0.35 0.72
N PHE A 288 0.18 -1.21 1.69
CA PHE A 288 -0.82 -1.92 2.50
C PHE A 288 -1.69 -0.96 3.31
N SER A 289 -1.07 0.03 3.95
CA SER A 289 -1.75 1.04 4.76
C SER A 289 -2.70 1.88 3.92
N ALA A 290 -2.22 2.40 2.79
CA ALA A 290 -3.01 3.23 1.87
C ALA A 290 -4.13 2.44 1.18
N TYR A 291 -3.88 1.18 0.81
CA TYR A 291 -4.91 0.31 0.26
C TYR A 291 -6.01 0.06 1.28
N ARG A 292 -5.66 -0.29 2.52
CA ARG A 292 -6.65 -0.48 3.58
C ARG A 292 -7.39 0.80 3.96
N MET A 293 -6.75 1.96 3.83
CA MET A 293 -7.41 3.25 4.07
C MET A 293 -8.52 3.54 3.04
N THR A 294 -8.40 3.02 1.82
CA THR A 294 -9.32 3.30 0.70
C THR A 294 -10.25 2.14 0.34
N TYR A 295 -9.92 0.91 0.73
CA TYR A 295 -10.70 -0.30 0.51
C TYR A 295 -11.03 -1.00 1.83
N ALA A 296 -12.18 -1.68 1.86
CA ALA A 296 -12.70 -2.25 3.10
C ALA A 296 -11.77 -3.32 3.73
N ALA A 297 -11.06 -4.09 2.91
CA ALA A 297 -10.13 -5.10 3.40
C ALA A 297 -8.92 -5.25 2.48
N VAL A 298 -7.86 -5.87 3.00
CA VAL A 298 -6.70 -6.29 2.19
C VAL A 298 -6.89 -7.74 1.73
N TRP A 299 -7.07 -8.65 2.69
CA TRP A 299 -7.07 -10.09 2.44
C TRP A 299 -8.45 -10.74 2.51
N ASP A 300 -9.42 -10.13 3.19
CA ASP A 300 -10.78 -10.68 3.20
C ASP A 300 -11.38 -10.56 1.80
N TRP A 301 -11.39 -11.69 1.10
CA TRP A 301 -11.83 -11.78 -0.29
C TRP A 301 -13.29 -11.38 -0.45
N ARG A 302 -14.09 -11.33 0.60
CA ARG A 302 -15.50 -10.87 0.54
C ARG A 302 -15.58 -9.36 0.30
N PHE A 303 -14.63 -8.60 0.81
CA PHE A 303 -14.73 -7.14 0.91
C PHE A 303 -13.54 -6.37 0.30
N ASN A 304 -12.43 -7.04 -0.03
CA ASN A 304 -11.20 -6.36 -0.45
C ASN A 304 -11.32 -5.51 -1.73
N HIS A 305 -12.36 -5.71 -2.54
CA HIS A 305 -12.62 -4.92 -3.75
C HIS A 305 -13.53 -3.73 -3.53
N ILE A 306 -14.16 -3.60 -2.36
CA ILE A 306 -15.17 -2.59 -2.08
C ILE A 306 -14.46 -1.31 -1.63
N PRO A 307 -14.54 -0.21 -2.42
CA PRO A 307 -13.99 1.06 -1.99
C PRO A 307 -14.81 1.64 -0.83
N LEU A 308 -14.14 2.34 0.08
CA LEU A 308 -14.76 2.93 1.27
C LEU A 308 -15.42 4.27 0.97
N ASN A 309 -16.54 4.52 1.64
CA ASN A 309 -17.17 5.84 1.68
C ASN A 309 -16.50 6.70 2.74
N ARG A 310 -16.27 7.98 2.44
CA ARG A 310 -15.67 8.94 3.39
C ARG A 310 -16.65 9.42 4.47
N SER A 311 -17.94 9.41 4.18
CA SER A 311 -18.98 9.98 5.03
C SER A 311 -19.67 8.97 5.94
N GLY A 312 -19.36 7.67 5.80
CA GLY A 312 -20.02 6.62 6.57
C GLY A 312 -19.10 5.43 6.85
N ALA A 313 -19.31 4.78 8.00
CA ALA A 313 -18.60 3.56 8.34
C ALA A 313 -19.06 2.40 7.45
N PHE A 314 -18.12 1.55 7.03
CA PHE A 314 -18.44 0.34 6.29
C PHE A 314 -18.99 -0.75 7.21
N MET A 315 -20.15 -1.31 6.86
CA MET A 315 -20.77 -2.41 7.58
C MET A 315 -20.45 -3.74 6.87
N TYR A 316 -19.82 -4.65 7.59
CA TYR A 316 -19.48 -6.00 7.10
C TYR A 316 -20.70 -6.93 7.13
N GLN A 317 -21.67 -6.68 6.25
CA GLN A 317 -22.82 -7.56 6.04
C GLN A 317 -22.78 -8.17 4.63
N ALA A 318 -23.22 -9.42 4.52
CA ALA A 318 -22.98 -10.26 3.34
C ALA A 318 -23.84 -9.89 2.12
N GLU A 319 -24.87 -9.06 2.26
CA GLU A 319 -25.83 -8.78 1.19
C GLU A 319 -26.21 -7.30 1.11
N GLY A 320 -26.20 -6.74 -0.11
CA GLY A 320 -26.88 -5.48 -0.44
C GLY A 320 -26.10 -4.18 -0.30
N GLY A 321 -24.80 -4.20 0.03
CA GLY A 321 -24.01 -2.98 0.07
C GLY A 321 -23.68 -2.41 -1.32
N GLU A 322 -23.41 -1.10 -1.39
CA GLU A 322 -22.98 -0.45 -2.63
C GLU A 322 -21.66 -1.07 -3.15
N LEU A 323 -21.52 -1.20 -4.47
CA LEU A 323 -20.30 -1.65 -5.16
C LEU A 323 -19.84 -3.08 -4.83
N PHE A 324 -20.72 -3.95 -4.31
CA PHE A 324 -20.40 -5.37 -4.10
C PHE A 324 -20.06 -6.12 -5.40
N ASP A 325 -20.55 -5.67 -6.55
CA ASP A 325 -20.26 -6.21 -7.87
C ASP A 325 -19.10 -5.49 -8.60
N ALA A 326 -18.41 -4.55 -7.92
CA ALA A 326 -17.31 -3.75 -8.47
C ALA A 326 -15.99 -4.54 -8.62
N VAL A 327 -16.06 -5.63 -9.38
CA VAL A 327 -14.96 -6.53 -9.73
C VAL A 327 -14.83 -6.63 -11.25
N PHE A 328 -13.67 -7.03 -11.75
CA PHE A 328 -13.44 -7.25 -13.18
C PHE A 328 -13.91 -8.65 -13.62
N THR A 329 -13.70 -9.66 -12.77
CA THR A 329 -14.08 -11.06 -13.07
C THR A 329 -15.61 -11.24 -13.07
N ARG A 330 -16.09 -12.23 -13.84
CA ARG A 330 -17.50 -12.68 -13.87
C ARG A 330 -17.65 -14.19 -13.58
N LYS A 331 -16.61 -14.81 -13.04
CA LYS A 331 -16.53 -16.25 -12.71
C LYS A 331 -16.76 -16.48 -11.22
N GLY A 332 -17.23 -17.67 -10.83
CA GLY A 332 -17.38 -18.05 -9.42
C GLY A 332 -18.47 -17.27 -8.67
N GLY A 333 -19.49 -16.76 -9.37
CA GLY A 333 -20.55 -15.93 -8.80
C GLY A 333 -20.21 -14.44 -8.63
N TRP A 334 -18.95 -14.05 -8.91
CA TRP A 334 -18.51 -12.66 -8.82
C TRP A 334 -19.08 -11.77 -9.92
N GLY A 335 -19.46 -10.53 -9.57
CA GLY A 335 -19.90 -9.51 -10.52
C GLY A 335 -21.27 -9.76 -11.16
N ALA A 336 -22.08 -10.69 -10.62
CA ALA A 336 -23.50 -10.81 -10.91
C ALA A 336 -24.32 -9.86 -10.02
N HIS A 337 -25.42 -9.32 -10.53
CA HIS A 337 -26.37 -8.53 -9.72
C HIS A 337 -27.11 -9.46 -8.75
N GLY A 338 -27.04 -9.14 -7.46
CA GLY A 338 -27.40 -10.04 -6.37
C GLY A 338 -26.17 -10.88 -6.00
N GLY A 339 -25.70 -10.74 -4.76
CA GLY A 339 -24.45 -11.30 -4.25
C GLY A 339 -24.32 -12.82 -4.43
N ILE A 340 -23.26 -13.39 -3.86
CA ILE A 340 -23.03 -14.83 -3.83
C ILE A 340 -24.27 -15.49 -3.21
N ARG A 341 -25.18 -15.95 -4.07
CA ARG A 341 -26.43 -16.57 -3.65
C ARG A 341 -26.06 -17.95 -3.13
N GLU A 342 -25.80 -18.05 -1.83
CA GLU A 342 -25.87 -19.33 -1.14
C GLU A 342 -27.27 -19.87 -1.45
N LYS A 343 -27.33 -20.96 -2.21
CA LYS A 343 -28.59 -21.65 -2.44
C LYS A 343 -29.08 -22.10 -1.06
N PRO A 344 -30.29 -21.73 -0.62
CA PRO A 344 -30.81 -22.26 0.63
C PRO A 344 -30.90 -23.78 0.47
N HIS A 345 -30.24 -24.51 1.37
CA HIS A 345 -30.47 -25.94 1.51
C HIS A 345 -31.96 -26.13 1.80
N HIS A 346 -32.64 -26.83 0.89
CA HIS A 346 -34.02 -27.26 1.11
C HIS A 346 -34.09 -28.01 2.44
N ASN A 347 -34.92 -27.52 3.36
CA ASN A 347 -35.36 -28.27 4.53
C ASN A 347 -36.06 -29.56 4.06
N SER A 348 -35.33 -30.67 4.02
CA SER A 348 -35.93 -32.00 4.08
C SER A 348 -36.25 -32.26 5.55
N ALA A 349 -37.55 -32.30 5.84
CA ALA A 349 -38.14 -32.61 7.13
C ALA A 349 -37.49 -33.86 7.75
N PHE A 350 -36.97 -33.73 8.97
CA PHE A 350 -36.65 -34.86 9.82
C PHE A 350 -37.83 -35.13 10.75
N HIS A 351 -38.50 -36.25 10.48
CA HIS A 351 -39.42 -36.93 11.38
C HIS A 351 -38.72 -37.29 12.70
N HIS A 352 -39.42 -37.08 13.81
CA HIS A 352 -39.10 -37.71 15.09
C HIS A 352 -39.07 -39.24 14.93
N SER A 353 -37.95 -39.88 15.25
CA SER A 353 -37.91 -41.26 15.75
C SER A 353 -36.63 -41.50 16.56
N GLU A 354 -36.77 -42.43 17.50
CA GLU A 354 -35.97 -42.72 18.69
C GLU A 354 -34.46 -42.94 18.49
N GLN A 355 -33.69 -42.62 19.53
CA GLN A 355 -32.27 -42.98 19.67
C GLN A 355 -32.09 -44.50 19.83
N PRO A 356 -31.10 -45.12 19.14
CA PRO A 356 -30.51 -46.37 19.58
C PRO A 356 -29.11 -46.14 20.17
N THR A 357 -28.91 -46.74 21.33
CA THR A 357 -27.70 -46.84 22.14
C THR A 357 -26.48 -47.41 21.39
N ILE A 358 -25.30 -46.81 21.59
CA ILE A 358 -23.99 -47.28 21.10
C ILE A 358 -23.40 -48.30 22.10
N PRO A 359 -23.02 -49.52 21.71
CA PRO A 359 -22.29 -50.43 22.60
C PRO A 359 -20.78 -50.11 22.63
N ARG A 360 -20.23 -49.89 23.83
CA ARG A 360 -18.79 -49.75 24.07
C ARG A 360 -18.11 -51.13 24.01
N LYS A 361 -17.06 -51.27 23.18
CA LYS A 361 -16.11 -52.40 23.23
C LYS A 361 -14.97 -52.08 24.20
N ALA A 362 -14.70 -53.01 25.11
CA ALA A 362 -13.60 -52.94 26.07
C ALA A 362 -12.25 -53.24 25.38
N VAL A 363 -11.22 -52.45 25.71
CA VAL A 363 -9.82 -52.69 25.34
C VAL A 363 -9.16 -53.41 26.51
N GLY A 364 -8.84 -54.70 26.34
CA GLY A 364 -8.07 -55.48 27.29
C GLY A 364 -6.60 -55.05 27.28
N GLY A 365 -6.10 -54.63 28.44
CA GLY A 365 -4.69 -54.34 28.67
C GLY A 365 -3.92 -55.60 29.04
N ALA A 366 -2.71 -55.72 28.51
CA ALA A 366 -1.69 -56.64 28.99
C ALA A 366 -0.37 -55.89 29.14
N ARG A 367 0.12 -55.79 30.37
CA ARG A 367 1.54 -55.62 30.73
C ARG A 367 1.75 -56.37 32.04
N GLY A 368 2.68 -57.32 32.04
CA GLY A 368 3.17 -57.96 33.25
C GLY A 368 4.22 -57.12 33.96
N GLU A 369 4.40 -57.35 35.26
CA GLU A 369 5.62 -57.91 35.87
C GLU A 369 5.45 -57.93 37.41
N ASP A 370 5.71 -59.11 37.97
CA ASP A 370 6.25 -59.51 39.28
C ASP A 370 5.83 -58.85 40.61
N ILE A 371 5.64 -59.69 41.64
CA ILE A 371 6.38 -59.72 42.92
C ILE A 371 5.69 -60.69 43.92
N VAL A 372 6.49 -61.68 44.38
CA VAL A 372 6.37 -62.63 45.53
C VAL A 372 5.39 -63.79 45.43
#